data_AF-A0A3M2Z6V9-F1
#
_entry.id   AF-A0A3M2Z6V9-F1
#
_cell.length_a   1.000
_cell.length_b   1.000
_cell.length_c   1.000
_cell.angle_alpha   90.00
_cell.angle_beta   90.00
_cell.angle_gamma   90.00
#
_symmetry.space_group_name_H-M   'P 1'
#
loop_
_entity.id
_entity.type
_entity.pdbx_description
1 polymer ?
#
loop_
_entity_poly.entity_id
_entity_poly.type
_entity_poly.pdbx_seq_one_letter_code
_entity_poly.pdbx_strand_id
1 'polypeptide(L)' 'MFDVGSGYVPKYFIELDSSFHDDPQAQANDLLKDAIFRAANTKLIRIRPLDAKASSVEEFERLV' A
#
# COMPACT_ATOMS: atom_id res chain seq x y z
N MET A 1 6.88 -10.46 15.04
CA MET A 1 7.73 -11.66 15.24
C MET A 1 8.20 -12.10 13.86
N PHE A 2 9.49 -11.90 13.56
CA PHE A 2 10.14 -12.28 12.30
C PHE A 2 10.53 -13.76 12.40
N ASP A 3 9.98 -14.62 11.52
CA ASP A 3 10.24 -16.06 11.55
C ASP A 3 11.11 -16.48 10.36
N VAL A 4 12.40 -16.66 10.65
CA VAL A 4 13.46 -17.07 9.70
C VAL A 4 13.22 -18.49 9.14
N GLY A 5 12.42 -19.33 9.82
CA GLY A 5 12.14 -20.70 9.41
C GLY A 5 11.15 -20.85 8.26
N SER A 6 10.44 -19.78 7.89
CA SER A 6 9.37 -19.81 6.88
C SER A 6 9.83 -19.55 5.44
N GLY A 7 11.15 -19.50 5.17
CA GLY A 7 11.69 -19.30 3.84
C GLY A 7 11.53 -17.87 3.29
N TYR A 8 11.40 -16.88 4.18
CA TYR A 8 11.24 -15.47 3.83
C TYR A 8 10.00 -15.16 2.97
N VAL A 9 8.92 -15.94 3.09
CA VAL A 9 7.69 -15.65 2.34
C VAL A 9 6.98 -14.45 2.99
N PRO A 10 6.80 -13.32 2.27
CA PRO A 10 6.09 -12.17 2.80
C PRO A 10 4.63 -12.55 3.06
N LYS A 11 4.18 -12.41 4.31
CA LYS A 11 2.78 -12.67 4.71
C LYS A 11 1.87 -11.47 4.52
N TYR A 12 2.45 -10.26 4.50
CA TYR A 12 1.72 -9.01 4.40
C TYR A 12 2.37 -8.13 3.35
N PHE A 13 1.54 -7.61 2.45
CA PHE A 13 1.94 -6.65 1.43
C PHE A 13 1.28 -5.32 1.78
N ILE A 14 2.10 -4.31 2.04
CA ILE A 14 1.65 -2.99 2.47
C ILE A 14 2.20 -1.97 1.47
N GLU A 15 1.33 -1.11 0.98
CA GLU A 15 1.67 0.01 0.11
C GLU A 15 1.29 1.31 0.81
N LEU A 16 2.23 2.25 0.80
CA LEU A 16 2.03 3.60 1.32
C LEU A 16 1.69 4.47 0.11
N ASP A 17 0.41 4.82 0.01
CA ASP A 17 -0.17 5.43 -1.16
C ASP A 17 -0.41 6.93 -0.89
N SER A 18 0.12 7.78 -1.76
CA SER A 18 0.08 9.23 -1.62
C SER A 18 -0.67 9.83 -2.80
N SER A 19 -1.64 10.69 -2.49
CA SER A 19 -2.48 11.39 -3.48
C SER A 19 -1.73 12.40 -4.35
N PHE A 20 -0.43 12.62 -4.10
CA PHE A 20 0.35 13.65 -4.80
C PHE A 20 0.71 13.30 -6.25
N HIS A 21 0.44 12.06 -6.69
CA HIS A 21 0.75 11.58 -8.03
C HIS A 21 -0.43 10.85 -8.69
N ASP A 22 -1.60 11.49 -8.70
CA ASP A 22 -2.78 11.04 -9.48
C ASP A 22 -2.61 11.32 -11.00
N ASP A 23 -1.54 10.77 -11.60
CA ASP A 23 -1.44 10.68 -13.06
C ASP A 23 -2.33 9.51 -13.55
N PRO A 24 -3.04 9.64 -14.68
CA PRO A 24 -3.75 8.52 -15.32
C PRO A 24 -2.95 7.22 -15.40
N GLN A 25 -1.63 7.30 -15.57
CA GLN A 25 -0.75 6.14 -15.60
C GLN A 25 -0.65 5.44 -14.23
N ALA A 26 -0.69 6.19 -13.13
CA ALA A 26 -0.67 5.62 -11.78
C ALA A 26 -1.93 4.80 -11.50
N GLN A 27 -3.10 5.31 -11.90
CA GLN A 27 -4.38 4.59 -11.78
C GLN A 27 -4.38 3.28 -12.57
N ALA A 28 -3.86 3.32 -13.81
CA ALA A 28 -3.74 2.11 -14.63
C ALA A 28 -2.83 1.06 -13.97
N ASN A 29 -1.72 1.49 -13.36
CA ASN A 29 -0.80 0.61 -12.65
C ASN A 29 -1.43 0.03 -11.38
N ASP A 30 -2.24 0.79 -10.66
CA ASP A 30 -2.93 0.32 -9.45
C ASP A 30 -3.98 -0.73 -9.75
N LEU A 31 -4.73 -0.57 -10.83
CA LEU A 31 -5.66 -1.60 -11.31
C LEU A 31 -4.95 -2.90 -11.66
N LEU A 32 -3.74 -2.80 -12.23
CA LEU A 32 -2.92 -3.94 -12.59
C LEU A 32 -2.36 -4.65 -11.34
N LYS A 33 -1.91 -3.89 -10.34
CA LYS A 33 -1.52 -4.44 -9.02
C LYS A 33 -2.69 -5.17 -8.37
N ASP A 34 -3.87 -4.56 -8.34
CA ASP A 34 -5.07 -5.15 -7.75
C ASP A 34 -5.45 -6.48 -8.44
N ALA A 35 -5.30 -6.55 -9.76
CA ALA A 35 -5.52 -7.78 -10.52
C ALA A 35 -4.50 -8.87 -10.14
N ILE A 36 -3.22 -8.53 -10.00
CA ILE A 36 -2.17 -9.49 -9.60
C ILE A 36 -2.43 -10.03 -8.20
N PHE A 37 -2.70 -9.15 -7.23
CA PHE A 37 -2.95 -9.57 -5.84
C PHE A 37 -4.24 -10.40 -5.72
N ARG A 38 -5.28 -10.03 -6.46
CA ARG A 38 -6.52 -10.82 -6.54
C ARG A 38 -6.27 -12.21 -7.13
N ALA A 39 -5.53 -12.32 -8.23
CA ALA A 39 -5.19 -13.59 -8.85
C ALA A 39 -4.32 -14.47 -7.92
N ALA A 40 -3.45 -13.86 -7.13
CA ALA A 40 -2.64 -14.53 -6.12
C ALA A 40 -3.39 -14.85 -4.82
N ASN A 41 -4.69 -14.56 -4.73
CA ASN A 41 -5.51 -14.68 -3.52
C ASN A 41 -4.85 -14.05 -2.28
N THR A 42 -4.14 -12.94 -2.49
CA THR A 42 -3.33 -12.27 -1.49
C THR A 42 -3.82 -10.83 -1.35
N LYS A 43 -3.84 -10.30 -0.12
CA LYS A 43 -4.30 -8.93 0.13
C LYS A 43 -3.14 -7.93 0.07
N LEU A 44 -3.34 -6.85 -0.67
CA LEU A 44 -2.54 -5.63 -0.61
C LEU A 44 -3.23 -4.64 0.31
N ILE A 45 -2.54 -4.22 1.38
CA ILE A 45 -3.04 -3.24 2.35
C ILE A 45 -2.51 -1.88 1.92
N ARG A 46 -3.40 -0.99 1.45
CA ARG A 46 -3.02 0.39 1.13
C ARG A 46 -3.26 1.28 2.34
N ILE A 47 -2.22 2.00 2.75
CA ILE A 47 -2.28 3.04 3.79
C ILE A 47 -2.24 4.37 3.07
N ARG A 48 -3.31 5.16 3.20
CA ARG A 48 -3.42 6.51 2.63
C ARG A 48 -3.44 7.56 3.74
N PRO A 49 -2.80 8.73 3.55
CA PRO A 49 -2.95 9.84 4.48
C PRO A 49 -4.40 10.32 4.47
N LEU A 50 -4.92 10.68 5.64
CA LEU A 50 -6.27 11.23 5.79
C LEU A 50 -6.41 12.58 5.05
N ASP A 51 -5.35 13.38 5.08
CA ASP A 51 -5.24 14.62 4.33
C ASP A 51 -4.30 14.42 3.13
N ALA A 52 -4.86 14.53 1.93
CA ALA A 52 -4.13 14.39 0.67
C ALA A 52 -3.03 15.47 0.48
N LYS A 53 -3.04 16.53 1.29
CA LYS A 53 -2.02 17.59 1.31
C LYS A 53 -1.00 17.43 2.43
N ALA A 54 -1.13 16.37 3.25
CA ALA A 54 -0.22 16.10 4.34
C ALA A 54 1.21 15.96 3.79
N SER A 55 2.08 16.88 4.17
CA SER A 55 3.48 16.93 3.72
C SER A 55 4.46 16.69 4.87
N SER A 56 3.93 16.41 6.06
CA SER A 56 4.69 16.19 7.29
C SER A 56 4.32 14.87 7.95
N VAL A 57 5.28 14.28 8.69
CA VAL A 57 5.09 13.02 9.44
C VAL A 57 3.97 13.15 10.49
N GLU A 58 3.85 14.33 11.10
CA GLU A 58 2.87 14.64 12.15
C GLU A 58 1.41 14.59 11.64
N GLU A 59 1.17 14.91 10.37
CA GLU A 59 -0.17 14.82 9.75
C GLU A 59 -0.56 13.39 9.38
N PHE A 60 0.43 12.48 9.26
CA PHE A 60 0.21 11.07 8.95
C PHE A 60 -0.21 10.25 10.20
N GLU A 61 0.08 10.72 11.41
CA GLU A 61 -0.09 9.97 12.67
C GLU A 61 -1.54 9.87 13.20
N ARG A 62 -2.52 10.51 12.56
CA ARG A 62 -3.94 10.34 12.94
C ARG A 62 -4.55 9.09 12.32
N LEU A 63 -4.11 7.95 12.82
CA LEU A 63 -4.64 6.60 12.54
C LEU A 63 -5.62 6.18 13.64
N VAL A 64 -6.93 6.28 13.38
CA VAL A 64 -7.95 5.32 13.87
C VAL A 64 -9.05 5.21 12.83
#